data_AF-A0A959CRP6-F1
#
_entry.id   AF-A0A959CRP6-F1
#
_cell.length_a   1.000
_cell.length_b   1.000
_cell.length_c   1.000
_cell.angle_alpha   90.00
_cell.angle_beta   90.00
_cell.angle_gamma   90.00
#
_symmetry.space_group_name_H-M   'P 1'
#
loop_
_entity.id
_entity.type
_entity.pdbx_description
1 polymer ?
#
loop_
_entity_poly.entity_id
_entity_poly.type
_entity_poly.pdbx_seq_one_letter_code
_entity_poly.pdbx_strand_id
1 'polypeptide(L)' 'MKKILVLCTGNSCRSQMAEGYLKYYTQNSAEIFSAGLEEHGVNPLA' A
#
# COMPACT_ATOMS: atom_id res chain seq x y z
N MET A 1 -2.75 18.13 -2.22
CA MET A 1 -2.38 16.81 -2.75
C MET A 1 -3.33 15.78 -2.14
N LYS A 2 -3.85 14.82 -2.91
CA LYS A 2 -4.78 13.82 -2.34
C LYS A 2 -3.99 12.75 -1.59
N LYS A 3 -4.49 12.32 -0.44
CA LYS A 3 -3.92 11.21 0.33
C LYS A 3 -4.80 9.98 0.16
N ILE A 4 -4.20 8.84 -0.13
CA ILE A 4 -4.89 7.58 -0.37
C ILE A 4 -4.31 6.52 0.57
N LEU A 5 -5.19 5.85 1.31
CA LEU A 5 -4.84 4.74 2.19
C LEU A 5 -5.45 3.45 1.65
N VAL A 6 -4.60 2.47 1.34
CA VAL A 6 -5.03 1.12 0.94
C VAL A 6 -5.12 0.23 2.17
N LEU A 7 -6.28 -0.40 2.37
CA LEU A 7 -6.56 -1.25 3.53
C LEU A 7 -6.70 -2.73 3.14
N CYS A 8 -6.12 -3.61 3.94
CA CYS A 8 -6.26 -5.07 3.85
C CYS A 8 -6.36 -5.67 5.27
N THR A 9 -6.58 -6.98 5.40
CA THR A 9 -6.58 -7.66 6.72
C THR A 9 -5.25 -7.49 7.44
N GLY A 10 -4.13 -7.68 6.75
CA GLY A 10 -2.79 -7.40 7.25
C GLY A 10 -1.97 -6.62 6.22
N ASN A 11 -0.96 -5.87 6.68
CA ASN A 11 -0.15 -5.02 5.81
C ASN A 11 1.04 -5.75 5.15
N SER A 12 0.79 -6.93 4.58
CA SER A 12 1.85 -7.87 4.16
C SER A 12 1.91 -8.14 2.65
N CYS A 13 0.77 -8.26 1.95
CA CYS A 13 0.72 -8.63 0.52
C CYS A 13 0.00 -7.59 -0.34
N ARG A 14 -1.34 -7.69 -0.43
CA ARG A 14 -2.17 -6.91 -1.37
C ARG A 14 -2.04 -5.40 -1.19
N SER A 15 -2.00 -4.95 0.06
CA SER A 15 -1.87 -3.53 0.40
C SER A 15 -0.48 -2.97 0.04
N GLN A 16 0.58 -3.77 0.20
CA GLN A 16 1.95 -3.41 -0.19
C GLN A 16 2.10 -3.32 -1.72
N MET A 17 1.63 -4.35 -2.44
CA MET A 17 1.60 -4.34 -3.92
C MET A 17 0.86 -3.11 -4.46
N ALA A 18 -0.33 -2.83 -3.90
CA ALA A 18 -1.13 -1.69 -4.31
C ALA A 18 -0.46 -0.34 -4.02
N GLU A 19 0.23 -0.20 -2.87
CA GLU A 19 0.99 1.02 -2.56
C GLU A 19 2.08 1.26 -3.61
N GLY A 20 2.88 0.25 -3.94
CA GLY A 20 3.93 0.36 -4.96
C GLY A 20 3.37 0.69 -6.35
N TYR A 21 2.32 -0.03 -6.76
CA TYR A 21 1.65 0.18 -8.04
C TYR A 21 1.10 1.61 -8.16
N LEU A 22 0.35 2.08 -7.15
CA LEU A 22 -0.24 3.41 -7.17
C LEU A 22 0.83 4.51 -7.10
N LYS A 23 1.91 4.34 -6.34
CA LYS A 23 3.03 5.29 -6.35
C LYS A 23 3.64 5.44 -7.75
N TYR A 24 3.83 4.33 -8.46
CA TYR A 24 4.35 4.34 -9.83
C TYR A 24 3.43 5.10 -10.80
N TYR A 25 2.14 4.80 -10.80
CA TYR A 25 1.21 5.40 -11.78
C TYR A 25 0.78 6.82 -11.46
N THR A 26 0.76 7.21 -10.18
CA THR A 26 0.32 8.57 -9.79
C THR A 26 1.42 9.62 -9.97
N GLN A 27 2.69 9.24 -10.14
CA GLN A 27 3.79 10.16 -10.44
C GLN A 27 3.78 11.43 -9.54
N ASN A 28 3.58 11.26 -8.24
CA ASN A 28 3.47 12.34 -7.23
C ASN A 28 2.21 13.21 -7.27
N SER A 29 1.20 12.87 -8.07
CA SER A 29 -0.11 13.54 -8.05
C SER A 29 -0.93 13.22 -6.79
N ALA A 30 -0.53 12.19 -6.03
CA ALA A 30 -1.13 11.76 -4.78
C ALA A 30 -0.08 11.17 -3.82
N GLU A 31 -0.34 11.28 -2.51
CA GLU A 31 0.40 10.58 -1.46
C GLU A 31 -0.29 9.23 -1.21
N ILE A 32 0.45 8.13 -1.35
CA ILE A 32 -0.08 6.77 -1.23
C ILE A 32 0.50 6.09 0.02
N PHE A 33 -0.37 5.46 0.80
CA PHE A 33 -0.05 4.71 2.00
C PHE A 33 -0.77 3.35 2.00
N SER A 34 -0.28 2.39 2.77
CA SER A 34 -0.95 1.12 3.06
C SER A 34 -0.99 0.81 4.55
N ALA A 35 -2.04 0.11 4.98
CA ALA A 35 -2.19 -0.39 6.34
C ALA A 35 -3.01 -1.70 6.38
N GLY A 36 -2.94 -2.38 7.52
CA GLY A 36 -3.74 -3.55 7.84
C GLY A 36 -4.15 -3.56 9.30
N LEU A 37 -5.15 -4.38 9.64
CA LEU A 37 -5.63 -4.54 11.02
C LEU A 37 -4.63 -5.34 11.86
N GLU A 38 -3.95 -6.30 11.24
CA GLU A 38 -2.92 -7.12 11.86
C GLU A 38 -1.53 -6.78 11.33
N GLU A 39 -0.54 -6.78 12.22
CA GLU A 39 0.86 -6.58 11.87
C GLU A 39 1.49 -7.92 11.48
N HIS A 40 1.83 -8.02 10.20
CA HIS A 40 2.62 -9.11 9.64
C HIS A 40 3.72 -8.45 8.81
N GLY A 41 4.93 -9.00 8.83
CA GLY A 41 6.01 -8.51 7.97
C GLY A 41 5.62 -8.52 6.49
N VAL A 42 6.27 -7.69 5.67
CA VAL A 42 6.04 -7.70 4.22
C VAL A 42 6.34 -9.09 3.67
N ASN A 43 5.40 -9.65 2.92
CA ASN A 43 5.57 -10.97 2.32
C ASN A 43 6.71 -10.90 1.28
N PRO A 44 7.71 -11.80 1.31
CA PRO A 44 8.81 -11.80 0.34
C PRO A 44 8.39 -11.94 -1.13
N LEU A 45 7.15 -12.40 -1.39
CA LEU A 45 6.57 -12.56 -2.72
C LEU A 45 5.59 -11.42 -3.10
N ALA A 46 5.43 -10.42 -2.23
CA ALA A 46 4.64 -9.22 -2.52
C ALA A 46 5.36 -8.26 -3.46
#